data_AF-A0A6C0UQ50-F1
#
_entry.id   AF-A0A6C0UQ50-F1
#
_cell.length_a   1.000
_cell.length_b   1.000
_cell.length_c   1.000
_cell.angle_alpha   90.00
_cell.angle_beta   90.00
_cell.angle_gamma   90.00
#
_symmetry.space_group_name_H-M   'P 1'
#
loop_
_entity.id
_entity.type
_entity.pdbx_description
1 polymer ?
#
loop_
_entity_poly.entity_id
_entity_poly.type
_entity_poly.pdbx_seq_one_letter_code
_entity_poly.pdbx_strand_id
1 'polypeptide(L)'
;MELCGYAFGRVCDIEPDRTERGVIDIHVPQSEYAKRDEKAVHDYGWGPFCSFGVPDDGTHCPGVYVIAVADEVVYVGETKDLYDQFTNGYGRISPANCFEGGQGTNCRLNTGIFHAVRAGDRVSIHLHATDDFEGTEAENRALRRIIKDDLITAIDPEWNKNTSDETNETADHQTAVSEPKADRPENAPDPTTDCLEETPESTADRPGETPEPTADTFEFRETTRPDDAPTGEFSELYDYLTEHERDSVERTFAELEVVLDAPLPTEARRWQRWWTNDPLSHPHSKAWLRAGYKVADVSLPDGQVRFERLRDSSRASDTAETPQVGRVSPGRRE
;
A
#
# COMPACT_ATOMS: atom_id res chain seq x y z
N MET A 1 9.88 13.83 -3.09
CA MET A 1 9.66 14.25 -1.69
C MET A 1 9.45 13.00 -0.85
N GLU A 2 9.57 13.10 0.47
CA GLU A 2 9.35 11.96 1.36
C GLU A 2 8.20 12.30 2.32
N LEU A 3 7.22 11.41 2.43
CA LEU A 3 5.99 11.62 3.19
C LEU A 3 5.69 10.35 3.99
N CYS A 4 5.62 10.48 5.32
CA CYS A 4 5.37 9.35 6.22
C CYS A 4 6.33 8.15 6.02
N GLY A 5 7.58 8.42 5.61
CA GLY A 5 8.59 7.40 5.28
C GLY A 5 8.49 6.83 3.85
N TYR A 6 7.47 7.21 3.08
CA TYR A 6 7.33 6.78 1.69
C TYR A 6 7.97 7.81 0.73
N ALA A 7 8.73 7.30 -0.23
CA ALA A 7 9.35 8.13 -1.26
C ALA A 7 8.36 8.42 -2.40
N PHE A 8 8.08 9.70 -2.64
CA PHE A 8 7.24 10.19 -3.73
C PHE A 8 8.11 10.84 -4.81
N GLY A 9 8.16 10.22 -6.00
CA GLY A 9 8.82 10.78 -7.18
C GLY A 9 7.97 11.89 -7.79
N ARG A 10 8.60 13.02 -8.16
CA ARG A 10 7.89 14.10 -8.87
C ARG A 10 7.57 13.65 -10.30
N VAL A 11 6.30 13.74 -10.69
CA VAL A 11 5.81 13.39 -12.03
C VAL A 11 5.88 14.62 -12.94
N CYS A 12 5.08 15.65 -12.67
CA CYS A 12 5.06 16.87 -13.47
C CYS A 12 4.46 18.06 -12.69
N ASP A 13 4.59 19.26 -13.26
CA ASP A 13 3.67 20.36 -12.95
C ASP A 13 2.46 20.25 -13.86
N ILE A 14 1.27 20.58 -13.35
CA ILE A 14 0.06 20.63 -14.17
C ILE A 14 0.06 21.92 -14.96
N GLU A 15 -0.03 21.79 -16.28
CA GLU A 15 -0.19 22.89 -17.22
C GLU A 15 -1.52 22.73 -17.95
N PRO A 16 -2.56 23.51 -17.57
CA PRO A 16 -3.81 23.51 -18.29
C PRO A 16 -3.66 24.06 -19.71
N ASP A 17 -4.47 23.52 -20.63
CA ASP A 17 -4.60 24.00 -21.99
C ASP A 17 -4.98 25.49 -22.00
N ARG A 18 -4.35 26.24 -22.91
CA ARG A 18 -4.55 27.68 -23.03
C ARG A 18 -5.00 28.03 -24.44
N THR A 19 -5.89 29.01 -24.50
CA THR A 19 -6.26 29.70 -25.75
C THR A 19 -5.04 30.37 -26.39
N GLU A 20 -5.16 30.76 -27.67
CA GLU A 20 -4.12 31.53 -28.39
C GLU A 20 -3.70 32.83 -27.69
N ARG A 21 -4.56 33.36 -26.80
CA ARG A 21 -4.29 34.56 -26.00
C ARG A 21 -3.58 34.28 -24.69
N GLY A 22 -3.20 33.03 -24.42
CA GLY A 22 -2.51 32.60 -23.21
C GLY A 22 -3.40 32.49 -21.96
N VAL A 23 -4.72 32.60 -22.11
CA VAL A 23 -5.70 32.40 -21.03
C VAL A 23 -6.07 30.91 -20.97
N ILE A 24 -6.19 30.34 -19.76
CA ILE A 24 -6.65 28.96 -19.56
C ILE A 24 -7.98 28.75 -20.29
N ASP A 25 -8.07 27.69 -21.09
CA ASP A 25 -9.28 27.33 -21.79
C ASP A 25 -10.29 26.70 -20.83
N ILE A 26 -11.55 27.17 -20.89
CA ILE A 26 -12.61 26.77 -19.96
C ILE A 26 -13.60 25.87 -20.68
N HIS A 27 -13.88 24.72 -20.09
CA HIS A 27 -14.84 23.75 -20.60
C HIS A 27 -16.12 23.71 -19.76
N VAL A 28 -17.25 23.54 -20.45
CA VAL A 28 -18.62 23.51 -19.89
C VAL A 28 -19.34 22.29 -20.47
N PRO A 29 -19.04 21.07 -19.98
CA PRO A 29 -19.45 19.81 -20.63
C PRO A 29 -20.92 19.43 -20.42
N GLN A 30 -21.66 20.12 -19.53
CA GLN A 30 -23.00 19.75 -19.08
C GLN A 30 -24.01 19.63 -20.22
N SER A 31 -23.90 20.49 -21.25
CA SER A 31 -24.80 20.47 -22.41
C SER A 31 -24.69 19.18 -23.24
N GLU A 32 -23.54 18.52 -23.20
CA GLU A 32 -23.25 17.29 -23.95
C GLU A 32 -23.83 16.04 -23.28
N TYR A 33 -24.30 16.15 -22.02
CA TYR A 33 -24.88 15.01 -21.33
C TYR A 33 -26.30 14.72 -21.85
N ALA A 34 -26.49 13.51 -22.41
CA ALA A 34 -27.76 13.11 -23.01
C ALA A 34 -28.95 13.14 -22.03
N LYS A 35 -28.70 12.90 -20.73
CA LYS A 35 -29.72 12.84 -19.67
C LYS A 35 -29.72 14.09 -18.78
N ARG A 36 -29.21 15.22 -19.27
CA ARG A 36 -29.12 16.48 -18.51
C ARG A 36 -30.48 16.99 -18.01
N ASP A 37 -31.57 16.62 -18.68
CA ASP A 37 -32.93 17.02 -18.31
C ASP A 37 -33.56 16.06 -17.27
N GLU A 38 -32.91 14.93 -16.97
CA GLU A 38 -33.38 13.91 -16.02
C GLU A 38 -32.73 14.01 -14.63
N LYS A 39 -31.60 14.69 -14.52
CA LYS A 39 -30.77 14.76 -13.29
C LYS A 39 -30.39 16.20 -12.98
N ALA A 40 -30.31 16.53 -11.69
CA ALA A 40 -29.75 17.82 -11.28
C ALA A 40 -28.22 17.83 -11.43
N VAL A 41 -27.67 19.02 -11.69
CA VAL A 41 -26.22 19.28 -11.60
C VAL A 41 -25.89 19.42 -10.11
N HIS A 42 -24.92 18.66 -9.61
CA HIS A 42 -24.52 18.75 -8.20
C HIS A 42 -23.63 19.99 -7.96
N ASP A 43 -23.28 20.28 -6.70
CA ASP A 43 -22.58 21.52 -6.31
C ASP A 43 -21.28 21.79 -7.07
N TYR A 44 -20.45 20.76 -7.28
CA TYR A 44 -19.20 20.88 -8.05
C TYR A 44 -19.38 20.79 -9.57
N GLY A 45 -20.59 20.48 -10.03
CA GLY A 45 -20.87 20.09 -11.41
C GLY A 45 -20.90 21.26 -12.38
N TRP A 46 -20.95 22.50 -11.89
CA TRP A 46 -20.99 23.70 -12.72
C TRP A 46 -19.61 24.17 -13.22
N GLY A 47 -18.52 23.70 -12.61
CA GLY A 47 -17.17 24.15 -12.91
C GLY A 47 -16.84 25.52 -12.29
N PRO A 48 -15.91 26.30 -12.87
CA PRO A 48 -15.28 26.14 -14.18
C PRO A 48 -14.34 24.93 -14.28
N PHE A 49 -14.30 24.30 -15.45
CA PHE A 49 -13.35 23.21 -15.73
C PHE A 49 -12.28 23.63 -16.73
N CYS A 50 -11.10 23.05 -16.64
CA CYS A 50 -10.03 23.16 -17.63
C CYS A 50 -9.60 21.78 -18.13
N SER A 51 -8.81 21.74 -19.19
CA SER A 51 -8.16 20.51 -19.62
C SER A 51 -6.67 20.50 -19.35
N PHE A 52 -6.16 19.34 -18.94
CA PHE A 52 -4.74 19.08 -18.69
C PHE A 52 -4.47 17.57 -18.77
N GLY A 53 -3.21 17.19 -18.77
CA GLY A 53 -2.79 15.79 -18.71
C GLY A 53 -1.51 15.63 -17.89
N VAL A 54 -1.06 14.38 -17.78
CA VAL A 54 0.24 14.01 -17.24
C VAL A 54 1.08 13.35 -18.34
N PRO A 55 2.42 13.29 -18.21
CA PRO A 55 3.26 12.56 -19.17
C PRO A 55 2.83 11.09 -19.30
N ASP A 56 2.91 10.53 -20.50
CA ASP A 56 2.61 9.11 -20.77
C ASP A 56 3.68 8.16 -20.17
N ASP A 57 4.95 8.56 -20.28
CA ASP A 57 6.08 7.78 -19.77
C ASP A 57 6.13 7.78 -18.24
N GLY A 58 6.23 6.60 -17.65
CA GLY A 58 6.34 6.41 -16.20
C GLY A 58 5.07 6.66 -15.38
N THR A 59 3.89 6.82 -16.01
CA THR A 59 2.62 7.06 -15.29
C THR A 59 1.57 5.96 -15.48
N HIS A 60 1.83 4.99 -16.36
CA HIS A 60 1.02 3.78 -16.52
C HIS A 60 1.33 2.71 -15.44
N CYS A 61 1.18 3.09 -14.18
CA CYS A 61 1.43 2.21 -13.04
C CYS A 61 0.47 2.47 -11.87
N PRO A 62 0.23 1.45 -11.02
CA PRO A 62 -0.48 1.62 -9.76
C PRO A 62 0.37 2.39 -8.74
N GLY A 63 -0.31 3.08 -7.83
CA GLY A 63 0.35 3.70 -6.69
C GLY A 63 -0.54 4.63 -5.89
N VAL A 64 0.09 5.38 -4.99
CA VAL A 64 -0.51 6.50 -4.26
C VAL A 64 0.10 7.79 -4.80
N TYR A 65 -0.73 8.75 -5.16
CA TYR A 65 -0.28 10.05 -5.67
C TYR A 65 -0.73 11.18 -4.74
N VAL A 66 0.01 12.27 -4.81
CA VAL A 66 -0.31 13.52 -4.12
C VAL A 66 -0.38 14.68 -5.11
N ILE A 67 -1.33 15.58 -4.89
CA ILE A 67 -1.40 16.88 -5.55
C ILE A 67 -0.88 17.90 -4.55
N ALA A 68 0.12 18.68 -4.95
CA ALA A 68 0.68 19.75 -4.14
C ALA A 68 0.52 21.11 -4.82
N VAL A 69 0.09 22.11 -4.06
CA VAL A 69 -0.01 23.52 -4.49
C VAL A 69 1.03 24.31 -3.72
N ALA A 70 1.94 24.99 -4.44
CA ALA A 70 3.07 25.71 -3.84
C ALA A 70 3.89 24.83 -2.85
N ASP A 71 4.09 23.55 -3.22
CA ASP A 71 4.79 22.51 -2.44
C ASP A 71 4.06 22.02 -1.18
N GLU A 72 2.86 22.51 -0.88
CA GLU A 72 1.99 21.99 0.18
C GLU A 72 1.05 20.91 -0.37
N VAL A 73 0.99 19.75 0.28
CA VAL A 73 0.12 18.64 -0.14
C VAL A 73 -1.34 18.98 0.15
N VAL A 74 -2.14 19.13 -0.90
CA VAL A 74 -3.57 19.47 -0.79
C VAL A 74 -4.48 18.28 -1.04
N TYR A 75 -4.00 17.25 -1.74
CA TYR A 75 -4.78 16.03 -2.00
C TYR A 75 -3.91 14.77 -2.02
N VAL A 76 -4.46 13.66 -1.55
CA VAL A 76 -3.88 12.31 -1.61
C VAL A 76 -4.92 11.37 -2.22
N GLY A 77 -4.51 10.58 -3.22
CA GLY A 77 -5.36 9.58 -3.85
C GLY A 77 -4.61 8.31 -4.20
N GLU A 78 -5.34 7.23 -4.46
CA GLU A 78 -4.79 5.97 -4.98
C GLU A 78 -5.20 5.80 -6.45
N THR A 79 -4.36 5.12 -7.23
CA THR A 79 -4.66 4.79 -8.62
C THR A 79 -4.15 3.41 -9.01
N LYS A 80 -4.79 2.79 -10.02
CA LYS A 80 -4.27 1.63 -10.74
C LYS A 80 -3.44 2.01 -11.97
N ASP A 81 -3.67 3.22 -12.49
CA ASP A 81 -3.00 3.82 -13.63
C ASP A 81 -3.08 5.35 -13.47
N LEU A 82 -1.95 6.00 -13.19
CA LEU A 82 -1.93 7.45 -12.96
C LEU A 82 -2.29 8.23 -14.22
N TYR A 83 -1.84 7.78 -15.39
CA TYR A 83 -2.15 8.41 -16.66
C TYR A 83 -3.65 8.46 -16.91
N ASP A 84 -4.34 7.33 -16.80
CA ASP A 84 -5.79 7.25 -17.04
C ASP A 84 -6.57 8.08 -16.01
N GLN A 85 -6.19 7.99 -14.73
CA GLN A 85 -6.81 8.74 -13.64
C GLN A 85 -6.75 10.26 -13.87
N PHE A 86 -5.62 10.77 -14.34
CA PHE A 86 -5.45 12.20 -14.61
C PHE A 86 -5.97 12.61 -15.97
N THR A 87 -5.66 11.90 -17.05
CA THR A 87 -6.02 12.32 -18.41
C THR A 87 -7.50 12.12 -18.71
N ASN A 88 -8.09 11.00 -18.27
CA ASN A 88 -9.49 10.65 -18.53
C ASN A 88 -10.41 10.91 -17.32
N GLY A 89 -9.85 11.10 -16.13
CA GLY A 89 -10.61 11.42 -14.92
C GLY A 89 -10.63 12.92 -14.60
N TYR A 90 -9.50 13.47 -14.14
CA TYR A 90 -9.42 14.84 -13.61
C TYR A 90 -9.20 15.90 -14.68
N GLY A 91 -8.37 15.63 -15.67
CA GLY A 91 -7.93 16.55 -16.73
C GLY A 91 -8.92 16.71 -17.87
N ARG A 92 -9.98 15.90 -17.92
CA ARG A 92 -11.09 16.09 -18.84
C ARG A 92 -12.39 15.64 -18.19
N ILE A 93 -13.14 16.60 -17.65
CA ILE A 93 -14.41 16.30 -16.97
C ILE A 93 -15.44 15.79 -17.98
N SER A 94 -15.87 14.54 -17.76
CA SER A 94 -16.96 13.96 -18.53
C SER A 94 -18.29 14.66 -18.20
N PRO A 95 -19.19 14.86 -19.18
CA PRO A 95 -20.50 15.48 -18.94
C PRO A 95 -21.32 14.81 -17.83
N ALA A 96 -21.26 13.47 -17.74
CA ALA A 96 -21.98 12.71 -16.73
C ALA A 96 -21.49 12.99 -15.30
N ASN A 97 -20.21 13.31 -15.13
CA ASN A 97 -19.64 13.64 -13.82
C ASN A 97 -20.17 14.93 -13.22
N CYS A 98 -20.84 15.79 -13.98
CA CYS A 98 -21.41 17.03 -13.47
C CYS A 98 -22.77 16.84 -12.76
N PHE A 99 -23.42 15.68 -12.92
CA PHE A 99 -24.80 15.46 -12.48
C PHE A 99 -24.87 14.51 -11.28
N GLU A 100 -25.97 14.53 -10.55
CA GLU A 100 -26.21 13.62 -9.42
C GLU A 100 -25.96 12.14 -9.78
N GLY A 101 -25.18 11.47 -8.93
CA GLY A 101 -24.66 10.12 -9.16
C GLY A 101 -23.42 10.06 -10.07
N GLY A 102 -22.88 11.20 -10.49
CA GLY A 102 -21.57 11.35 -11.12
C GLY A 102 -20.42 11.46 -10.12
N GLN A 103 -19.18 11.48 -10.62
CA GLN A 103 -17.99 11.56 -9.77
C GLN A 103 -17.65 13.01 -9.38
N GLY A 104 -18.29 13.51 -8.32
CA GLY A 104 -18.09 14.88 -7.83
C GLY A 104 -16.64 15.21 -7.46
N THR A 105 -15.84 14.23 -7.02
CA THR A 105 -14.41 14.39 -6.75
C THR A 105 -13.65 14.88 -7.98
N ASN A 106 -13.97 14.38 -9.18
CA ASN A 106 -13.27 14.79 -10.39
C ASN A 106 -13.53 16.26 -10.68
N CYS A 107 -14.80 16.67 -10.61
CA CYS A 107 -15.19 18.06 -10.79
C CYS A 107 -14.53 18.99 -9.75
N ARG A 108 -14.51 18.58 -8.48
CA ARG A 108 -13.91 19.34 -7.38
C ARG A 108 -12.41 19.52 -7.57
N LEU A 109 -11.68 18.44 -7.88
CA LEU A 109 -10.23 18.50 -8.10
C LEU A 109 -9.87 19.33 -9.33
N ASN A 110 -10.58 19.15 -10.46
CA ASN A 110 -10.33 19.96 -11.65
C ASN A 110 -10.56 21.45 -11.39
N THR A 111 -11.65 21.79 -10.72
CA THR A 111 -11.97 23.19 -10.35
C THR A 111 -10.93 23.76 -9.39
N GLY A 112 -10.48 22.99 -8.40
CA GLY A 112 -9.40 23.37 -7.49
C GLY A 112 -8.09 23.67 -8.23
N ILE A 113 -7.68 22.77 -9.13
CA ILE A 113 -6.50 22.92 -9.99
C ILE A 113 -6.64 24.18 -10.86
N PHE A 114 -7.80 24.39 -11.50
CA PHE A 114 -8.06 25.58 -12.30
C PHE A 114 -7.84 26.86 -11.48
N HIS A 115 -8.40 26.93 -10.27
CA HIS A 115 -8.27 28.12 -9.43
C HIS A 115 -6.84 28.36 -8.96
N ALA A 116 -6.12 27.31 -8.55
CA ALA A 116 -4.72 27.40 -8.13
C ALA A 116 -3.83 27.91 -9.28
N VAL A 117 -3.89 27.28 -10.46
CA VAL A 117 -3.09 27.71 -11.62
C VAL A 117 -3.47 29.12 -12.08
N ARG A 118 -4.76 29.47 -12.04
CA ARG A 118 -5.24 30.82 -12.37
C ARG A 118 -4.73 31.88 -11.39
N ALA A 119 -4.57 31.54 -10.12
CA ALA A 119 -3.96 32.41 -9.11
C ALA A 119 -2.44 32.58 -9.32
N GLY A 120 -1.83 31.76 -10.16
CA GLY A 120 -0.39 31.75 -10.44
C GLY A 120 0.38 30.75 -9.57
N ASP A 121 -0.30 29.91 -8.81
CA ASP A 121 0.33 28.89 -7.99
C ASP A 121 0.80 27.71 -8.84
N ARG A 122 1.95 27.13 -8.46
CA ARG A 122 2.45 25.90 -9.06
C ARG A 122 1.68 24.73 -8.49
N VAL A 123 1.02 23.96 -9.36
CA VAL A 123 0.38 22.69 -9.01
C VAL A 123 1.26 21.55 -9.52
N SER A 124 1.66 20.64 -8.64
CA SER A 124 2.56 19.52 -8.98
C SER A 124 2.01 18.18 -8.53
N ILE A 125 2.30 17.13 -9.31
CA ILE A 125 1.92 15.75 -9.03
C ILE A 125 3.15 14.95 -8.64
N HIS A 126 3.03 14.16 -7.58
CA HIS A 126 4.05 13.22 -7.15
C HIS A 126 3.42 11.85 -6.94
N LEU A 127 4.17 10.78 -7.24
CA LEU A 127 3.71 9.40 -7.20
C LEU A 127 4.66 8.56 -6.35
N HIS A 128 4.10 7.78 -5.45
CA HIS A 128 4.72 6.59 -4.89
C HIS A 128 4.16 5.38 -5.64
N ALA A 129 4.94 4.89 -6.61
CA ALA A 129 4.57 3.74 -7.41
C ALA A 129 4.63 2.48 -6.53
N THR A 130 3.70 1.56 -6.75
CA THR A 130 3.62 0.28 -6.03
C THR A 130 3.59 -0.89 -7.00
N ASP A 131 4.19 -0.73 -8.18
CA ASP A 131 4.27 -1.73 -9.23
C ASP A 131 5.44 -2.72 -9.04
N ASP A 132 6.38 -2.36 -8.17
CA ASP A 132 7.52 -3.18 -7.76
C ASP A 132 7.22 -4.12 -6.58
N PHE A 133 6.06 -3.98 -5.94
CA PHE A 133 5.62 -4.87 -4.88
C PHE A 133 5.15 -6.23 -5.45
N GLU A 134 5.99 -7.25 -5.26
CA GLU A 134 5.76 -8.65 -5.65
C GLU A 134 4.68 -9.32 -4.77
N GLY A 135 3.43 -8.85 -4.86
CA GLY A 135 2.28 -9.39 -4.11
C GLY A 135 1.03 -9.56 -4.98
N THR A 136 -0.04 -10.13 -4.40
CA THR A 136 -1.33 -10.28 -5.08
C THR A 136 -2.01 -8.94 -5.36
N GLU A 137 -3.01 -8.90 -6.25
CA GLU A 137 -3.80 -7.68 -6.52
C GLU A 137 -4.61 -7.22 -5.28
N ALA A 138 -4.92 -8.14 -4.36
CA ALA A 138 -5.56 -7.80 -3.09
C ALA A 138 -4.58 -7.11 -2.14
N GLU A 139 -3.38 -7.68 -2.01
CA GLU A 139 -2.26 -7.14 -1.24
C GLU A 139 -1.82 -5.76 -1.77
N ASN A 140 -1.62 -5.62 -3.08
CA ASN A 140 -1.31 -4.34 -3.72
C ASN A 140 -2.38 -3.27 -3.51
N ARG A 141 -3.65 -3.66 -3.35
CA ARG A 141 -4.73 -2.74 -3.01
C ARG A 141 -4.68 -2.36 -1.53
N ALA A 142 -4.41 -3.32 -0.65
CA ALA A 142 -4.24 -3.06 0.78
C ALA A 142 -3.07 -2.10 1.02
N LEU A 143 -1.93 -2.33 0.36
CA LEU A 143 -0.74 -1.47 0.42
C LEU A 143 -1.09 0.00 0.13
N ARG A 144 -1.75 0.25 -1.02
CA ARG A 144 -2.14 1.61 -1.41
C ARG A 144 -3.10 2.26 -0.42
N ARG A 145 -4.03 1.48 0.17
CA ARG A 145 -4.94 1.99 1.21
C ARG A 145 -4.20 2.40 2.46
N ILE A 146 -3.29 1.55 2.96
CA ILE A 146 -2.46 1.83 4.14
C ILE A 146 -1.66 3.12 3.93
N ILE A 147 -0.94 3.21 2.81
CA ILE A 147 -0.13 4.39 2.48
C ILE A 147 -1.01 5.64 2.40
N LYS A 148 -2.13 5.57 1.68
CA LYS A 148 -3.07 6.69 1.55
C LYS A 148 -3.61 7.14 2.90
N ASP A 149 -4.01 6.20 3.76
CA ASP A 149 -4.60 6.50 5.07
C ASP A 149 -3.55 7.07 6.04
N ASP A 150 -2.31 6.56 6.01
CA ASP A 150 -1.15 7.14 6.72
C ASP A 150 -0.95 8.61 6.34
N LEU A 151 -0.98 8.92 5.04
CA LEU A 151 -0.82 10.28 4.53
C LEU A 151 -2.00 11.19 4.89
N ILE A 152 -3.24 10.74 4.70
CA ILE A 152 -4.43 11.54 5.02
C ILE A 152 -4.45 11.86 6.53
N THR A 153 -4.13 10.89 7.37
CA THR A 153 -4.12 11.07 8.83
C THR A 153 -3.02 12.02 9.28
N ALA A 154 -1.83 11.94 8.68
CA ALA A 154 -0.69 12.74 9.07
C ALA A 154 -0.74 14.18 8.55
N ILE A 155 -1.26 14.38 7.33
CA ILE A 155 -1.22 15.67 6.61
C ILE A 155 -2.56 16.43 6.74
N ASP A 156 -3.68 15.72 6.89
CA ASP A 156 -5.04 16.28 6.83
C ASP A 156 -5.29 17.18 5.60
N PRO A 157 -5.10 16.66 4.36
CA PRO A 157 -5.09 17.47 3.14
C PRO A 157 -6.45 18.15 2.89
N GLU A 158 -6.42 19.45 2.60
CA GLU A 158 -7.63 20.27 2.47
C GLU A 158 -8.61 19.70 1.43
N TRP A 159 -8.12 19.23 0.29
CA TRP A 159 -8.95 18.70 -0.79
C TRP A 159 -9.34 17.23 -0.58
N ASN A 160 -8.90 16.55 0.47
CA ASN A 160 -9.47 15.25 0.86
C ASN A 160 -10.75 15.41 1.69
N LYS A 161 -10.97 16.59 2.28
CA LYS A 161 -12.16 16.88 3.07
C LYS A 161 -13.38 16.94 2.16
N ASN A 162 -14.38 16.12 2.46
CA ASN A 162 -15.69 16.29 1.86
C ASN A 162 -16.32 17.54 2.49
N THR A 163 -16.43 18.62 1.72
CA THR A 163 -17.18 19.83 2.10
C THR A 163 -18.70 19.60 2.22
N SER A 164 -19.13 18.35 2.44
CA SER A 164 -20.49 17.93 2.76
C SER A 164 -20.63 17.43 4.21
N ASP A 165 -19.54 17.30 4.98
CA ASP A 165 -19.55 16.72 6.35
C ASP A 165 -19.75 17.72 7.50
N GLU A 166 -20.36 18.90 7.26
CA GLU A 166 -20.98 19.65 8.38
C GLU A 166 -22.41 19.20 8.68
N THR A 167 -23.00 18.31 7.87
CA THR A 167 -24.24 17.63 8.25
C THR A 167 -24.29 16.23 7.65
N ASN A 168 -24.32 15.24 8.54
CA ASN A 168 -24.93 13.92 8.42
C ASN A 168 -23.95 12.74 8.43
N GLU A 169 -23.82 12.16 9.62
CA GLU A 169 -23.24 10.87 9.91
C GLU A 169 -23.81 9.75 9.02
N THR A 170 -22.96 8.75 8.75
CA THR A 170 -23.26 7.39 8.25
C THR A 170 -23.74 7.23 6.80
N ALA A 171 -22.83 6.85 5.89
CA ALA A 171 -23.12 5.87 4.84
C ALA A 171 -21.83 5.35 4.16
N ASP A 172 -21.64 4.05 4.34
CA ASP A 172 -20.63 3.13 3.83
C ASP A 172 -20.47 3.16 2.30
N HIS A 173 -19.22 3.20 1.80
CA HIS A 173 -18.91 3.25 0.36
C HIS A 173 -18.71 1.84 -0.21
N GLN A 174 -19.75 1.30 -0.86
CA GLN A 174 -19.63 0.14 -1.73
C GLN A 174 -19.38 0.54 -3.18
N THR A 175 -18.29 -0.01 -3.72
CA THR A 175 -17.83 0.09 -5.10
C THR A 175 -18.84 -0.52 -6.07
N ALA A 176 -19.42 0.28 -6.97
CA ALA A 176 -20.33 -0.19 -8.00
C ALA A 176 -19.55 -0.77 -9.20
N VAL A 177 -19.62 -2.09 -9.37
CA VAL A 177 -19.25 -2.80 -10.60
C VAL A 177 -20.36 -2.60 -11.62
N SER A 178 -20.01 -2.16 -12.83
CA SER A 178 -20.94 -2.03 -13.95
C SER A 178 -21.01 -3.35 -14.72
N GLU A 179 -22.19 -3.96 -14.80
CA GLU A 179 -22.49 -5.07 -15.73
C GLU A 179 -23.58 -4.68 -16.74
N PRO A 180 -23.57 -5.26 -17.97
CA PRO A 180 -24.50 -4.89 -19.02
C PRO A 180 -25.83 -5.68 -18.97
N LYS A 181 -26.86 -5.02 -19.51
CA LYS A 181 -28.28 -5.37 -19.49
C LYS A 181 -28.66 -6.43 -20.54
N ALA A 182 -29.50 -7.39 -20.18
CA ALA A 182 -30.29 -8.22 -21.10
C ALA A 182 -31.72 -8.51 -20.55
N ASP A 183 -32.62 -8.84 -21.46
CA ASP A 183 -34.09 -8.71 -21.43
C ASP A 183 -34.94 -9.55 -20.43
N ARG A 184 -36.14 -9.00 -20.19
CA ARG A 184 -37.42 -9.43 -19.52
C ARG A 184 -37.98 -10.83 -19.92
N PRO A 185 -39.11 -11.34 -19.35
CA PRO A 185 -39.53 -11.61 -17.94
C PRO A 185 -40.16 -13.02 -17.74
N GLU A 186 -40.54 -13.40 -16.49
CA GLU A 186 -41.93 -13.74 -16.05
C GLU A 186 -42.00 -14.64 -14.79
N ASN A 187 -42.99 -14.31 -13.96
CA ASN A 187 -43.72 -15.10 -12.95
C ASN A 187 -43.17 -15.32 -11.51
N ALA A 188 -43.99 -14.84 -10.58
CA ALA A 188 -43.99 -15.01 -9.12
C ALA A 188 -44.75 -16.31 -8.71
N PRO A 189 -45.09 -16.58 -7.42
CA PRO A 189 -44.62 -16.03 -6.13
C PRO A 189 -44.28 -17.10 -5.05
N ASP A 190 -43.63 -16.64 -3.97
CA ASP A 190 -43.70 -16.97 -2.51
C ASP A 190 -44.03 -18.40 -2.00
N PRO A 191 -43.44 -18.84 -0.86
CA PRO A 191 -43.99 -18.41 0.45
C PRO A 191 -42.98 -18.19 1.61
N THR A 192 -43.13 -17.05 2.29
CA THR A 192 -43.45 -16.87 3.73
C THR A 192 -43.00 -17.90 4.81
N THR A 193 -42.35 -17.35 5.85
CA THR A 193 -42.66 -17.46 7.32
C THR A 193 -41.77 -18.30 8.25
N ASP A 194 -41.57 -17.69 9.43
CA ASP A 194 -41.12 -18.13 10.78
C ASP A 194 -39.60 -18.25 11.02
N CYS A 195 -38.94 -17.44 11.85
CA CYS A 195 -39.17 -16.92 13.22
C CYS A 195 -38.99 -17.96 14.35
N LEU A 196 -38.23 -17.52 15.37
CA LEU A 196 -38.08 -18.03 16.74
C LEU A 196 -37.13 -19.23 16.91
N GLU A 197 -36.29 -19.36 17.94
CA GLU A 197 -35.75 -18.55 19.04
C GLU A 197 -34.83 -19.53 19.86
N GLU A 198 -34.02 -19.00 20.78
CA GLU A 198 -33.48 -19.66 21.99
C GLU A 198 -32.15 -20.46 21.93
N THR A 199 -31.08 -19.79 22.36
CA THR A 199 -30.07 -20.26 23.35
C THR A 199 -30.73 -20.43 24.75
N PRO A 200 -30.12 -20.99 25.84
CA PRO A 200 -28.68 -21.10 26.11
C PRO A 200 -28.20 -22.31 26.99
N GLU A 201 -26.90 -22.24 27.31
CA GLU A 201 -26.23 -22.65 28.56
C GLU A 201 -26.02 -24.14 28.92
N SER A 202 -24.75 -24.51 29.12
CA SER A 202 -24.34 -25.27 30.31
C SER A 202 -22.83 -25.13 30.60
N THR A 203 -22.53 -25.19 31.88
CA THR A 203 -21.41 -24.68 32.68
C THR A 203 -20.34 -25.72 33.04
N ALA A 204 -19.11 -25.24 33.32
CA ALA A 204 -18.10 -25.73 34.30
C ALA A 204 -17.56 -27.19 34.17
N ASP A 205 -16.38 -27.61 34.62
CA ASP A 205 -15.45 -27.18 35.67
C ASP A 205 -14.05 -27.85 35.45
N ARG A 206 -13.03 -27.35 36.16
CA ARG A 206 -11.58 -27.71 36.28
C ARG A 206 -11.34 -28.97 37.17
N PRO A 207 -10.13 -29.35 37.68
CA PRO A 207 -8.70 -29.19 37.28
C PRO A 207 -7.78 -30.45 37.50
N GLY A 208 -6.46 -30.30 37.27
CA GLY A 208 -5.33 -31.12 37.82
C GLY A 208 -4.67 -32.01 36.76
N GLU A 209 -3.35 -32.18 36.63
CA GLU A 209 -2.27 -32.28 37.61
C GLU A 209 -0.90 -32.30 36.86
N THR A 210 0.15 -31.69 37.42
CA THR A 210 1.54 -31.76 36.93
C THR A 210 2.27 -32.91 37.64
N PRO A 211 3.22 -33.60 36.99
CA PRO A 211 4.59 -33.54 37.51
C PRO A 211 5.71 -33.60 36.43
N GLU A 212 6.81 -32.91 36.72
CA GLU A 212 8.18 -33.16 36.22
C GLU A 212 9.01 -33.79 37.38
N PRO A 213 10.32 -34.15 37.25
CA PRO A 213 11.22 -34.19 36.07
C PRO A 213 12.06 -35.50 35.98
N THR A 214 12.72 -35.76 34.84
CA THR A 214 14.01 -36.47 34.85
C THR A 214 14.91 -35.98 33.70
N ALA A 215 16.15 -35.69 34.06
CA ALA A 215 17.22 -35.26 33.18
C ALA A 215 17.65 -36.37 32.21
N ASP A 216 17.80 -36.02 30.92
CA ASP A 216 18.68 -36.76 30.03
C ASP A 216 19.35 -35.83 29.02
N THR A 217 20.59 -36.21 28.70
CA THR A 217 21.60 -35.45 27.98
C THR A 217 21.24 -35.36 26.50
N PHE A 218 21.10 -34.15 25.94
CA PHE A 218 20.74 -33.98 24.53
C PHE A 218 21.94 -33.49 23.71
N GLU A 219 22.51 -34.40 22.91
CA GLU A 219 23.44 -34.07 21.84
C GLU A 219 22.70 -33.33 20.72
N PHE A 220 23.20 -32.16 20.35
CA PHE A 220 22.63 -31.30 19.32
C PHE A 220 22.91 -31.92 17.94
N ARG A 221 21.91 -32.61 17.36
CA ARG A 221 21.93 -33.04 15.97
C ARG A 221 21.00 -32.14 15.18
N GLU A 222 21.61 -31.20 14.47
CA GLU A 222 20.94 -30.22 13.64
C GLU A 222 20.40 -30.91 12.38
N THR A 223 19.12 -31.23 12.45
CA THR A 223 18.26 -31.49 11.31
C THR A 223 16.98 -30.74 11.63
N THR A 224 16.79 -29.58 11.03
CA THR A 224 15.53 -28.83 11.10
C THR A 224 14.41 -29.75 10.66
N ARG A 225 13.59 -30.18 11.64
CA ARG A 225 12.41 -30.99 11.38
C ARG A 225 11.30 -30.09 10.83
N PRO A 226 10.37 -30.62 10.02
CA PRO A 226 9.23 -29.86 9.50
C PRO A 226 8.27 -29.28 10.56
N ASP A 227 8.45 -29.63 11.84
CA ASP A 227 7.56 -29.26 12.96
C ASP A 227 7.94 -27.91 13.65
N ASP A 228 8.88 -27.13 13.10
CA ASP A 228 9.41 -25.90 13.75
C ASP A 228 8.93 -24.58 13.12
N ALA A 229 7.92 -24.62 12.22
CA ALA A 229 7.29 -23.41 11.70
C ALA A 229 6.71 -22.60 12.88
N PRO A 230 7.03 -21.30 13.01
CA PRO A 230 6.41 -20.47 14.02
C PRO A 230 4.91 -20.42 13.75
N THR A 231 4.10 -20.94 14.68
CA THR A 231 2.65 -20.85 14.63
C THR A 231 2.20 -19.57 15.34
N GLY A 232 1.43 -18.71 14.67
CA GLY A 232 0.91 -17.46 15.24
C GLY A 232 0.91 -16.28 14.26
N GLU A 233 0.68 -15.08 14.79
CA GLU A 233 0.50 -13.80 14.06
C GLU A 233 1.65 -13.41 13.10
N PHE A 234 2.82 -14.07 13.19
CA PHE A 234 3.99 -13.78 12.34
C PHE A 234 4.42 -14.99 11.48
N SER A 235 3.55 -16.00 11.32
CA SER A 235 3.85 -17.15 10.45
C SER A 235 3.98 -16.75 8.99
N GLU A 236 3.15 -15.82 8.52
CA GLU A 236 3.19 -15.36 7.13
C GLU A 236 4.49 -14.63 6.80
N LEU A 237 5.03 -13.84 7.74
CA LEU A 237 6.35 -13.24 7.61
C LEU A 237 7.46 -14.29 7.55
N TYR A 238 7.34 -15.40 8.30
CA TYR A 238 8.28 -16.51 8.22
C TYR A 238 8.22 -17.18 6.85
N ASP A 239 7.02 -17.48 6.33
CA ASP A 239 6.84 -18.11 5.03
C ASP A 239 7.38 -17.20 3.91
N TYR A 240 7.01 -15.92 3.94
CA TYR A 240 7.48 -14.89 3.02
C TYR A 240 9.01 -14.79 2.96
N LEU A 241 9.69 -14.75 4.11
CA LEU A 241 11.15 -14.69 4.16
C LEU A 241 11.79 -16.02 3.74
N THR A 242 11.17 -17.16 4.05
CA THR A 242 11.66 -18.49 3.68
C THR A 242 11.62 -18.70 2.16
N GLU A 243 10.58 -18.20 1.49
CA GLU A 243 10.44 -18.25 0.04
C GLU A 243 11.38 -17.26 -0.69
N HIS A 244 11.88 -16.23 -0.01
CA HIS A 244 12.82 -15.29 -0.60
C HIS A 244 14.22 -15.91 -0.79
N GLU A 245 14.73 -15.87 -2.03
CA GLU A 245 16.06 -16.38 -2.40
C GLU A 245 17.20 -15.36 -2.21
N ARG A 246 16.89 -14.10 -1.86
CA ARG A 246 17.87 -13.01 -1.79
C ARG A 246 18.60 -12.99 -0.43
N ASP A 247 19.92 -12.74 -0.46
CA ASP A 247 20.73 -12.62 0.76
C ASP A 247 20.38 -11.39 1.63
N SER A 248 19.73 -10.39 1.02
CA SER A 248 19.22 -9.20 1.70
C SER A 248 17.85 -8.85 1.16
N VAL A 249 16.90 -8.60 2.08
CA VAL A 249 15.51 -8.26 1.78
C VAL A 249 15.19 -6.96 2.50
N GLU A 250 14.89 -5.91 1.74
CA GLU A 250 14.49 -4.60 2.28
C GLU A 250 13.01 -4.38 2.00
N ARG A 251 12.26 -4.01 3.04
CA ARG A 251 10.81 -3.76 2.97
C ARG A 251 10.39 -2.60 3.86
N THR A 252 9.39 -1.88 3.41
CA THR A 252 8.66 -0.90 4.21
C THR A 252 7.71 -1.59 5.20
N PHE A 253 7.30 -0.88 6.24
CA PHE A 253 6.34 -1.37 7.22
C PHE A 253 5.00 -1.69 6.58
N ALA A 254 4.51 -0.87 5.64
CA ALA A 254 3.25 -1.16 4.95
C ALA A 254 3.33 -2.42 4.08
N GLU A 255 4.46 -2.66 3.39
CA GLU A 255 4.66 -3.91 2.66
C GLU A 255 4.64 -5.13 3.59
N LEU A 256 5.20 -5.00 4.79
CA LEU A 256 5.15 -6.08 5.79
C LEU A 256 3.76 -6.31 6.37
N GLU A 257 2.97 -5.26 6.58
CA GLU A 257 1.58 -5.38 7.05
C GLU A 257 0.70 -6.13 6.05
N VAL A 258 1.00 -5.95 4.77
CA VAL A 258 0.35 -6.67 3.68
C VAL A 258 0.78 -8.15 3.67
N VAL A 259 2.06 -8.42 3.88
CA VAL A 259 2.59 -9.80 4.03
C VAL A 259 2.04 -10.51 5.27
N LEU A 260 1.71 -9.78 6.33
CA LEU A 260 1.20 -10.31 7.60
C LEU A 260 -0.33 -10.43 7.64
N ASP A 261 -1.04 -9.93 6.62
CA ASP A 261 -2.49 -9.70 6.62
C ASP A 261 -3.00 -9.01 7.90
N ALA A 262 -2.15 -8.17 8.50
CA ALA A 262 -2.39 -7.54 9.79
C ALA A 262 -1.55 -6.27 9.95
N PRO A 263 -2.07 -5.22 10.62
CA PRO A 263 -1.30 -4.02 10.91
C PRO A 263 -0.15 -4.36 11.88
N LEU A 264 1.01 -3.76 11.65
CA LEU A 264 2.14 -3.93 12.53
C LEU A 264 1.78 -3.25 13.84
N PRO A 265 2.11 -3.88 14.98
CA PRO A 265 1.88 -3.26 16.28
C PRO A 265 2.49 -1.86 16.33
N THR A 266 1.83 -0.92 17.02
CA THR A 266 2.32 0.46 17.19
C THR A 266 3.76 0.49 17.71
N GLU A 267 4.14 -0.51 18.51
CA GLU A 267 5.49 -0.71 19.03
C GLU A 267 6.54 -0.92 17.92
N ALA A 268 6.21 -1.61 16.83
CA ALA A 268 7.11 -1.83 15.70
C ALA A 268 7.49 -0.50 15.02
N ARG A 269 6.53 0.42 14.95
CA ARG A 269 6.72 1.77 14.38
C ARG A 269 7.38 2.73 15.36
N ARG A 270 7.17 2.53 16.67
CA ARG A 270 7.64 3.47 17.71
C ARG A 270 9.02 3.14 18.25
N TRP A 271 9.40 1.86 18.30
CA TRP A 271 10.55 1.42 19.07
C TRP A 271 11.48 0.53 18.26
N GLN A 272 12.71 1.01 18.03
CA GLN A 272 13.75 0.25 17.32
C GLN A 272 14.06 -1.09 18.00
N ARG A 273 13.90 -1.16 19.33
CA ARG A 273 14.06 -2.39 20.12
C ARG A 273 13.04 -3.50 19.78
N TRP A 274 11.92 -3.17 19.14
CA TRP A 274 10.97 -4.18 18.66
C TRP A 274 11.59 -5.05 17.56
N TRP A 275 12.47 -4.46 16.74
CA TRP A 275 13.19 -5.14 15.66
C TRP A 275 14.49 -5.86 16.12
N THR A 276 14.52 -6.34 17.36
CA THR A 276 15.70 -7.01 17.92
C THR A 276 15.76 -8.48 17.51
N ASN A 277 16.98 -8.98 17.31
CA ASN A 277 17.24 -10.38 16.96
C ASN A 277 17.31 -11.27 18.21
N ASP A 278 16.31 -11.22 19.08
CA ASP A 278 16.21 -12.10 20.25
C ASP A 278 15.47 -13.40 19.89
N PRO A 279 16.14 -14.57 19.87
CA PRO A 279 15.51 -15.84 19.49
C PRO A 279 14.52 -16.38 20.53
N LEU A 280 14.49 -15.82 21.75
CA LEU A 280 13.74 -16.37 22.88
C LEU A 280 12.55 -15.49 23.28
N SER A 281 12.73 -14.17 23.30
CA SER A 281 11.78 -13.25 23.95
C SER A 281 10.49 -13.02 23.18
N HIS A 282 10.52 -12.97 21.85
CA HIS A 282 9.37 -12.46 21.10
C HIS A 282 8.94 -13.34 19.91
N PRO A 283 7.62 -13.53 19.68
CA PRO A 283 7.12 -14.27 18.52
C PRO A 283 7.53 -13.66 17.17
N HIS A 284 7.55 -12.33 17.05
CA HIS A 284 7.97 -11.63 15.84
C HIS A 284 9.44 -11.90 15.50
N SER A 285 10.34 -11.82 16.48
CA SER A 285 11.77 -12.05 16.26
C SER A 285 12.10 -13.48 15.89
N LYS A 286 11.32 -14.44 16.41
CA LYS A 286 11.41 -15.85 16.00
C LYS A 286 11.06 -16.05 14.53
N ALA A 287 10.13 -15.28 13.95
CA ALA A 287 9.72 -15.45 12.56
C ALA A 287 10.89 -15.27 11.59
N TRP A 288 11.57 -14.13 11.61
CA TRP A 288 12.71 -13.91 10.71
C TRP A 288 13.92 -14.77 11.06
N LEU A 289 14.22 -14.97 12.35
CA LEU A 289 15.35 -15.81 12.77
C LEU A 289 15.20 -17.27 12.33
N ARG A 290 14.00 -17.83 12.44
CA ARG A 290 13.71 -19.20 11.97
C ARG A 290 13.70 -19.30 10.46
N ALA A 291 13.31 -18.24 9.74
CA ALA A 291 13.43 -18.17 8.29
C ALA A 291 14.89 -18.07 7.81
N GLY A 292 15.85 -17.99 8.74
CA GLY A 292 17.27 -17.87 8.43
C GLY A 292 17.70 -16.44 8.13
N TYR A 293 16.95 -15.44 8.60
CA TYR A 293 17.24 -14.02 8.46
C TYR A 293 17.43 -13.35 9.82
N LYS A 294 18.16 -12.24 9.84
CA LYS A 294 18.22 -11.30 10.97
C LYS A 294 17.83 -9.92 10.48
N VAL A 295 17.27 -9.09 11.35
CA VAL A 295 17.19 -7.65 11.08
C VAL A 295 18.60 -7.08 11.12
N ALA A 296 19.07 -6.56 9.99
CA ALA A 296 20.37 -5.93 9.84
C ALA A 296 20.31 -4.43 10.14
N ASP A 297 19.24 -3.77 9.70
CA ASP A 297 19.00 -2.36 9.94
C ASP A 297 17.50 -2.07 9.92
N VAL A 298 17.10 -1.03 10.63
CA VAL A 298 15.72 -0.54 10.61
C VAL A 298 15.74 0.98 10.73
N SER A 299 15.04 1.63 9.80
CA SER A 299 14.79 3.05 9.83
C SER A 299 13.34 3.29 10.25
N LEU A 300 13.14 3.78 11.47
CA LEU A 300 11.81 4.19 11.93
C LEU A 300 11.30 5.45 11.21
N PRO A 301 12.13 6.48 10.93
CA PRO A 301 11.69 7.64 10.17
C PRO A 301 11.23 7.27 8.76
N ASP A 302 11.96 6.39 8.10
CA ASP A 302 11.68 5.98 6.72
C ASP A 302 10.70 4.79 6.67
N GLY A 303 10.30 4.26 7.83
CA GLY A 303 9.37 3.15 7.94
C GLY A 303 9.85 1.88 7.23
N GLN A 304 11.15 1.58 7.27
CA GLN A 304 11.79 0.50 6.51
C GLN A 304 12.61 -0.42 7.40
N VAL A 305 12.68 -1.69 7.04
CA VAL A 305 13.53 -2.71 7.67
C VAL A 305 14.27 -3.51 6.62
N ARG A 306 15.54 -3.78 6.90
CA ARG A 306 16.39 -4.65 6.10
C ARG A 306 16.69 -5.94 6.86
N PHE A 307 16.28 -7.05 6.27
CA PHE A 307 16.65 -8.39 6.67
C PHE A 307 17.91 -8.85 5.91
N GLU A 308 18.79 -9.56 6.59
CA GLU A 308 19.97 -10.22 6.01
C GLU A 308 19.97 -11.70 6.37
N ARG A 309 20.33 -12.53 5.39
CA ARG A 309 20.43 -13.97 5.58
C ARG A 309 21.56 -14.29 6.56
N LEU A 310 21.27 -15.12 7.55
CA LEU A 310 22.24 -15.68 8.48
C LEU A 310 23.14 -16.64 7.70
N ARG A 311 24.28 -16.15 7.22
CA ARG A 311 25.29 -17.02 6.63
C ARG A 311 25.91 -17.88 7.73
N ASP A 312 25.78 -19.19 7.56
CA ASP A 312 26.51 -20.16 8.36
C ASP A 312 28.00 -19.91 8.18
N SER A 313 28.65 -19.41 9.24
CA SER A 313 30.10 -19.22 9.26
C SER A 313 30.86 -20.56 9.31
N SER A 314 30.13 -21.68 9.27
CA SER A 314 30.62 -23.05 9.45
C SER A 314 31.05 -23.76 8.15
N ARG A 315 30.88 -23.15 6.96
CA ARG A 315 31.34 -23.73 5.67
C ARG A 315 32.55 -23.07 5.03
N ALA A 316 33.14 -22.04 5.65
CA ALA A 316 34.29 -21.29 5.09
C ALA A 316 35.66 -21.72 5.66
N SER A 317 35.76 -22.82 6.41
CA SER A 317 37.03 -23.32 6.96
C SER A 317 37.52 -24.64 6.35
N ASP A 318 37.02 -25.02 5.17
CA ASP A 318 37.47 -26.24 4.47
C ASP A 318 37.88 -25.94 3.02
N THR A 319 38.64 -24.85 2.84
CA THR A 319 39.45 -24.62 1.63
C THR A 319 40.58 -23.64 1.94
N ALA A 320 41.33 -23.88 3.01
CA ALA A 320 42.67 -23.30 3.15
C ALA A 320 43.67 -24.16 2.35
N GLU A 321 43.62 -24.02 1.03
CA GLU A 321 44.66 -24.56 0.14
C GLU A 321 45.99 -23.90 0.51
N THR A 322 46.91 -24.71 1.01
CA THR A 322 48.24 -24.30 1.44
C THR A 322 49.06 -23.88 0.21
N PRO A 323 49.70 -22.70 0.19
CA PRO A 323 50.56 -22.35 -0.94
C PRO A 323 51.82 -23.21 -0.93
N GLN A 324 52.05 -23.97 -2.00
CA GLN A 324 53.32 -24.67 -2.20
C GLN A 324 54.46 -23.67 -2.41
N VAL A 325 55.45 -23.73 -1.53
CA VAL A 325 56.72 -23.02 -1.62
C VAL A 325 57.53 -23.58 -2.79
N GLY A 326 57.71 -22.76 -3.84
CA GLY A 326 58.56 -23.06 -4.98
C GLY A 326 60.03 -23.22 -4.58
N ARG A 327 60.58 -24.38 -4.89
CA ARG A 327 62.00 -24.75 -4.70
C ARG A 327 62.83 -24.13 -5.83
N VAL A 328 63.61 -23.09 -5.53
CA VAL A 328 64.60 -22.52 -6.46
C VAL A 328 65.96 -23.17 -6.21
N SER A 329 66.46 -23.92 -7.20
CA SER A 329 67.85 -24.41 -7.26
C SER A 329 68.76 -23.33 -7.87
N PRO A 330 70.03 -23.20 -7.42
CA PRO A 330 70.90 -22.11 -7.86
C PRO A 330 71.59 -22.43 -9.20
N GLY A 331 71.45 -21.50 -10.15
CA GLY A 331 72.17 -21.47 -11.42
C GLY A 331 73.55 -20.83 -11.29
N ARG A 332 74.52 -21.49 -11.90
CA ARG A 332 75.97 -21.32 -11.87
C ARG A 332 76.44 -19.99 -12.48
N ARG A 333 77.50 -19.41 -11.91
CA ARG A 333 78.33 -18.37 -12.52
C ARG A 333 78.97 -18.87 -13.82
N GLU A 334 79.04 -18.00 -14.83
CA GLU A 334 80.24 -17.68 -15.63
C GLU A 334 80.06 -16.30 -16.29
#